data_AF-A0A2Z6LVY2-F1
#
_entry.id   AF-A0A2Z6LVY2-F1
#
_cell.length_a   1.000
_cell.length_b   1.000
_cell.length_c   1.000
_cell.angle_alpha   90.00
_cell.angle_beta   90.00
_cell.angle_gamma   90.00
#
_symmetry.space_group_name_H-M   'P 1'
#
loop_
_entity.id
_entity.type
_entity.pdbx_description
1 polymer ?
#
loop_
_entity_poly.entity_id
_entity_poly.type
_entity_poly.pdbx_seq_one_letter_code
_entity_poly.pdbx_strand_id
1 'polypeptide(L)'
;MNYQRNSWNKVLEFMKLDNNASMQPNEEANSMKDKLKSFNKLFGKICRVQSSWFIVDKHLKREIITSIVKLLLPAYAKFIRRFQRVLQFGKNADKYIKYEMEDIATGLDDLFQGSSKSD
;
A
#
# COMPACT_ATOMS: atom_id res chain seq x y z
N MET A 1 0.40 -12.00 -16.40
CA MET A 1 1.36 -11.78 -15.28
C MET A 1 1.98 -10.38 -15.24
N ASN A 2 2.21 -9.68 -16.36
CA ASN A 2 2.92 -8.40 -16.33
C ASN A 2 2.13 -7.24 -15.68
N TYR A 3 0.80 -7.24 -15.79
CA TYR A 3 -0.06 -6.20 -15.20
C TYR A 3 -0.04 -6.19 -13.68
N GLN A 4 -0.13 -7.35 -13.01
CA GLN A 4 -0.10 -7.43 -11.55
C GLN A 4 1.23 -6.91 -11.00
N ARG A 5 2.35 -7.41 -11.56
CA ARG A 5 3.69 -6.98 -11.16
C ARG A 5 3.89 -5.48 -11.35
N ASN A 6 3.48 -4.94 -12.50
CA ASN A 6 3.64 -3.52 -12.81
C ASN A 6 2.77 -2.61 -11.91
N SER A 7 1.55 -3.05 -11.57
CA SER A 7 0.66 -2.31 -10.65
C SER A 7 1.22 -2.26 -9.23
N TRP A 8 1.69 -3.38 -8.69
CA TRP A 8 2.27 -3.44 -7.35
C TRP A 8 3.65 -2.78 -7.26
N ASN A 9 4.45 -2.81 -8.34
CA ASN A 9 5.69 -2.05 -8.41
C ASN A 9 5.46 -0.54 -8.24
N LYS A 10 4.45 0.03 -8.90
CA LYS A 10 4.09 1.45 -8.75
C LYS A 10 3.65 1.80 -7.32
N VAL A 11 2.97 0.87 -6.64
CA VAL A 11 2.61 1.02 -5.22
C VAL A 11 3.87 1.11 -4.35
N LEU A 12 4.83 0.22 -4.60
CA LEU A 12 6.10 0.19 -3.87
C LEU A 12 6.98 1.42 -4.16
N GLU A 13 6.90 2.01 -5.36
CA GLU A 13 7.61 3.24 -5.69
C GLU A 13 7.20 4.41 -4.81
N PHE A 14 5.93 4.55 -4.45
CA PHE A 14 5.49 5.58 -3.51
C PHE A 14 6.04 5.38 -2.10
N MET A 15 6.37 4.14 -1.73
CA MET A 15 6.95 3.80 -0.42
C MET A 15 8.48 3.88 -0.42
N LYS A 16 9.12 4.11 -1.57
CA LYS A 16 10.56 4.34 -1.61
C LYS A 16 10.88 5.61 -0.83
N LEU A 17 11.67 5.41 0.22
CA LEU A 17 12.23 6.48 1.02
C LEU A 17 13.43 7.02 0.25
N ASP A 18 13.24 8.17 -0.38
CA ASP A 18 14.36 8.93 -0.93
C ASP A 18 15.13 9.49 0.25
N ASN A 19 16.32 8.93 0.50
CA ASN A 19 17.22 9.38 1.57
C ASN A 19 17.88 10.70 1.14
N ASN A 20 17.09 11.76 0.98
CA ASN A 20 17.60 13.10 0.72
C ASN A 20 17.96 13.73 2.07
N ALA A 21 19.20 13.48 2.51
CA ALA A 21 19.77 14.03 3.75
C ALA A 21 19.77 15.58 3.81
N SER A 22 19.45 16.26 2.70
CA SER A 22 19.37 17.72 2.56
C SER A 22 17.97 18.29 2.80
N MET A 23 16.92 17.45 2.85
CA MET A 23 15.53 17.92 2.91
C MET A 23 15.17 18.40 4.32
N GLN A 24 14.54 19.58 4.43
CA GLN A 24 14.07 20.08 5.72
C GLN A 24 12.94 19.18 6.28
N PRO A 25 12.83 18.99 7.60
CA PRO A 25 11.83 18.07 8.19
C PRO A 25 10.39 18.37 7.76
N ASN A 26 10.02 19.64 7.60
CA ASN A 26 8.67 20.02 7.18
C ASN A 26 8.42 19.74 5.68
N GLU A 27 9.45 19.83 4.84
CA GLU A 27 9.37 19.46 3.43
C GLU A 27 9.27 17.94 3.29
N GLU A 28 10.09 17.18 4.03
CA GLU A 28 10.02 15.71 4.08
C GLU A 28 8.62 15.27 4.52
N ALA A 29 8.07 15.90 5.56
CA ALA A 29 6.72 15.63 6.03
C ALA A 29 5.64 15.83 4.95
N ASN A 30 5.73 16.92 4.18
CA ASN A 30 4.78 17.21 3.11
C ASN A 30 4.92 16.22 1.94
N SER A 31 6.15 15.93 1.52
CA SER A 31 6.43 14.91 0.50
C SER A 31 5.89 13.53 0.91
N MET A 32 6.13 13.11 2.15
CA MET A 32 5.60 11.85 2.67
C MET A 32 4.06 11.85 2.75
N LYS A 33 3.41 12.97 3.09
CA LYS A 33 1.93 13.07 3.04
C LYS A 33 1.41 12.84 1.63
N ASP A 34 2.03 13.44 0.62
CA ASP A 34 1.57 13.31 -0.76
C ASP A 34 1.85 11.93 -1.35
N LYS A 35 2.98 11.31 -0.96
CA LYS A 35 3.25 9.88 -1.21
C LYS A 35 2.19 8.99 -0.56
N LEU A 36 1.82 9.24 0.69
CA LEU A 36 0.79 8.47 1.40
C LEU A 36 -0.60 8.62 0.76
N LYS A 37 -0.99 9.83 0.35
CA LYS A 37 -2.23 10.05 -0.42
C LYS A 37 -2.23 9.27 -1.74
N SER A 38 -1.11 9.32 -2.47
CA SER A 38 -0.95 8.62 -3.75
C SER A 38 -1.03 7.10 -3.56
N PHE A 39 -0.37 6.58 -2.53
CA PHE A 39 -0.50 5.19 -2.09
C PHE A 39 -1.97 4.84 -1.83
N ASN A 40 -2.67 5.62 -0.99
CA ASN A 40 -4.05 5.33 -0.60
C ASN A 40 -4.99 5.24 -1.83
N LYS A 41 -4.80 6.13 -2.81
CA LYS A 41 -5.57 6.16 -4.05
C LYS A 41 -5.26 4.93 -4.92
N LEU A 42 -3.99 4.61 -5.11
CA LEU A 42 -3.58 3.49 -5.97
C LEU A 42 -3.93 2.14 -5.33
N PHE A 43 -3.69 1.97 -4.02
CA PHE A 43 -4.05 0.77 -3.28
C PHE A 43 -5.55 0.48 -3.37
N GLY A 44 -6.41 1.46 -3.07
CA GLY A 44 -7.87 1.30 -3.17
C GLY A 44 -8.33 0.98 -4.59
N LYS A 45 -7.73 1.62 -5.61
CA LYS A 45 -8.02 1.31 -7.02
C LYS A 45 -7.66 -0.13 -7.37
N ILE A 46 -6.47 -0.59 -6.96
CA ILE A 46 -6.01 -1.95 -7.25
C ILE A 46 -6.90 -2.96 -6.53
N CYS A 47 -7.20 -2.76 -5.24
CA CYS A 47 -8.06 -3.66 -4.48
C CYS A 47 -9.43 -3.79 -5.14
N ARG A 48 -10.08 -2.66 -5.49
CA ARG A 48 -11.37 -2.66 -6.19
C ARG A 48 -11.35 -3.41 -7.51
N VAL A 49 -10.29 -3.23 -8.32
CA VAL A 49 -10.19 -3.89 -9.63
C VAL A 49 -9.90 -5.37 -9.47
N GLN A 50 -8.91 -5.73 -8.65
CA GLN A 50 -8.45 -7.11 -8.53
C GLN A 50 -9.37 -7.98 -7.66
N SER A 51 -10.19 -7.40 -6.77
CA SER A 51 -11.24 -8.15 -6.06
C SER A 51 -12.35 -8.61 -7.00
N SER A 52 -12.64 -7.85 -8.06
CA SER A 52 -13.62 -8.25 -9.09
C SER A 52 -13.16 -9.41 -9.97
N TRP A 53 -11.86 -9.72 -9.98
CA TRP A 53 -11.31 -10.81 -10.77
C TRP A 53 -11.47 -12.13 -10.01
N PHE A 54 -11.63 -13.22 -10.74
CA PHE A 54 -11.67 -14.56 -10.15
C PHE A 54 -10.47 -15.37 -10.63
N ILE A 55 -9.71 -15.93 -9.70
CA ILE A 55 -8.64 -16.89 -10.01
C ILE A 55 -9.11 -18.27 -9.53
N VAL A 56 -9.33 -19.17 -10.49
CA VAL A 56 -9.82 -20.54 -10.24
C VAL A 56 -8.80 -21.36 -9.44
N ASP A 57 -7.51 -21.22 -9.77
CA ASP A 57 -6.43 -21.91 -9.10
C ASP A 57 -6.14 -21.27 -7.73
N LYS A 58 -6.58 -21.96 -6.67
CA LYS A 58 -6.41 -21.53 -5.28
C LYS A 58 -4.94 -21.48 -4.85
N HIS A 59 -4.09 -22.35 -5.40
CA HIS A 59 -2.66 -22.36 -5.08
C HIS A 59 -1.99 -21.13 -5.69
N LEU A 60 -2.19 -20.92 -7.00
CA LEU A 60 -1.67 -19.74 -7.70
C LEU A 60 -2.16 -18.44 -7.07
N LYS A 61 -3.46 -18.36 -6.71
CA LYS A 61 -4.03 -17.22 -5.99
C LYS A 61 -3.26 -16.95 -4.69
N ARG A 62 -3.06 -17.99 -3.87
CA ARG A 62 -2.35 -17.87 -2.58
C ARG A 62 -0.91 -17.43 -2.78
N GLU A 63 -0.21 -17.96 -3.78
CA GLU A 63 1.17 -17.56 -4.08
C GLU A 63 1.27 -16.09 -4.49
N ILE A 64 0.35 -15.62 -5.33
CA ILE A 64 0.27 -14.21 -5.73
C ILE A 64 0.02 -13.31 -4.52
N ILE A 65 -1.00 -13.61 -3.70
CA ILE A 65 -1.33 -12.83 -2.51
C ILE A 65 -0.14 -12.83 -1.54
N THR A 66 0.45 -13.99 -1.25
CA THR A 66 1.61 -14.12 -0.37
C THR A 66 2.79 -13.28 -0.86
N SER A 67 3.05 -13.27 -2.16
CA SER A 67 4.12 -12.46 -2.75
C SER A 67 3.87 -10.96 -2.56
N ILE A 68 2.63 -10.51 -2.79
CA ILE A 68 2.25 -9.10 -2.59
C ILE A 68 2.38 -8.71 -1.11
N VAL A 69 1.84 -9.53 -0.19
CA VAL A 69 1.90 -9.30 1.26
C VAL A 69 3.35 -9.17 1.74
N LYS A 70 4.23 -10.11 1.33
CA LYS A 70 5.65 -10.12 1.70
C LYS A 70 6.43 -8.89 1.23
N LEU A 71 5.98 -8.26 0.14
CA LEU A 71 6.61 -7.05 -0.38
C LEU A 71 6.00 -5.77 0.21
N LEU A 72 4.68 -5.72 0.32
CA LEU A 72 3.94 -4.50 0.65
C LEU A 72 3.97 -4.19 2.14
N LEU A 73 3.72 -5.18 3.01
CA LEU A 73 3.63 -4.93 4.46
C LEU A 73 4.95 -4.42 5.06
N PRO A 74 6.13 -5.01 4.75
CA PRO A 74 7.38 -4.49 5.27
C PRO A 74 7.71 -3.08 4.76
N ALA A 75 7.40 -2.79 3.48
CA ALA A 75 7.60 -1.48 2.89
C ALA A 75 6.69 -0.41 3.54
N TYR A 76 5.41 -0.73 3.73
CA TYR A 76 4.46 0.17 4.36
C TYR A 76 4.81 0.44 5.83
N ALA A 77 5.13 -0.59 6.60
CA ALA A 77 5.56 -0.45 7.99
C ALA A 77 6.80 0.45 8.12
N LYS A 78 7.80 0.26 7.23
CA LYS A 78 9.00 1.11 7.21
C LYS A 78 8.65 2.57 6.88
N PHE A 79 7.77 2.79 5.91
CA PHE A 79 7.31 4.12 5.51
C PHE A 79 6.59 4.83 6.67
N ILE A 80 5.64 4.17 7.32
CA ILE A 80 4.86 4.74 8.44
C ILE A 80 5.76 5.06 9.64
N ARG A 81 6.69 4.17 10.01
CA ARG A 81 7.64 4.47 11.10
C ARG A 81 8.49 5.70 10.82
N ARG A 82 8.95 5.88 9.57
CA ARG A 82 9.67 7.10 9.17
C ARG A 82 8.75 8.32 9.21
N PHE A 83 7.53 8.19 8.71
CA PHE A 83 6.54 9.27 8.67
C PHE A 83 6.19 9.79 10.07
N GLN A 84 5.95 8.89 11.02
CA GLN A 84 5.70 9.22 12.42
C GLN A 84 6.90 9.94 13.05
N ARG A 85 8.12 9.49 12.77
CA ARG A 85 9.35 10.16 13.26
C ARG A 85 9.49 11.58 12.73
N VAL A 86 9.21 11.81 11.44
CA VAL A 86 9.32 13.13 10.82
C VAL A 86 8.24 14.10 11.35
N LEU A 87 7.05 13.59 11.68
CA LEU A 87 5.94 14.40 12.21
C LEU A 87 5.96 14.63 13.72
N GLN A 88 6.86 13.97 14.46
CA GLN A 88 6.98 14.04 15.92
C GLN A 88 7.22 15.47 16.44
N PHE A 89 7.63 16.41 15.58
CA PHE A 89 7.80 17.85 15.86
C PHE A 89 6.47 18.65 15.83
N GLY A 90 5.38 18.09 16.39
CA GLY A 90 4.15 18.86 16.68
C GLY A 90 2.94 18.60 15.77
N LYS A 91 2.91 17.52 14.98
CA LYS A 91 1.73 17.15 14.15
C LYS A 91 1.35 15.70 14.40
N ASN A 92 0.10 15.42 14.77
CA ASN A 92 -0.40 14.03 14.87
C ASN A 92 -0.31 13.35 13.50
N ALA A 93 0.52 12.30 13.39
CA ALA A 93 0.71 11.55 12.16
C ALA A 93 -0.50 10.68 11.82
N ASP A 94 -1.18 10.17 12.85
CA ASP A 94 -2.27 9.21 12.73
C ASP A 94 -3.45 9.77 11.94
N LYS A 95 -3.69 11.08 11.99
CA LYS A 95 -4.75 11.75 11.20
C LYS A 95 -4.56 11.66 9.68
N TYR A 96 -3.37 11.28 9.21
CA TYR A 96 -3.07 11.13 7.78
C TYR A 96 -3.02 9.65 7.34
N ILE A 97 -3.00 8.72 8.29
CA ILE A 97 -2.96 7.28 8.02
C ILE A 97 -4.40 6.82 7.78
N LYS A 98 -4.70 6.44 6.54
CA LYS A 98 -6.03 5.98 6.14
C LYS A 98 -6.25 4.48 6.36
N TYR A 99 -5.19 3.70 6.15
CA TYR A 99 -5.23 2.25 6.24
C TYR A 99 -4.20 1.82 7.27
N GLU A 100 -4.64 1.09 8.29
CA GLU A 100 -3.73 0.41 9.19
C GLU A 100 -3.11 -0.82 8.52
N MET A 101 -2.12 -1.42 9.18
CA MET A 101 -1.48 -2.65 8.68
C MET A 101 -2.50 -3.77 8.48
N GLU A 102 -3.48 -3.86 9.37
CA GLU A 102 -4.57 -4.85 9.33
C GLU A 102 -5.53 -4.58 8.16
N ASP A 103 -5.87 -3.32 7.90
CA ASP A 103 -6.70 -2.94 6.74
C ASP A 103 -6.03 -3.33 5.42
N ILE A 104 -4.71 -3.11 5.32
CA ILE A 104 -3.94 -3.49 4.14
C ILE A 104 -3.93 -5.00 3.98
N ALA A 105 -3.67 -5.75 5.05
CA ALA A 105 -3.67 -7.21 5.01
C ALA A 105 -5.03 -7.77 4.58
N THR A 106 -6.11 -7.26 5.16
CA THR A 106 -7.50 -7.65 4.83
C THR A 106 -7.80 -7.36 3.36
N GLY A 107 -7.51 -6.15 2.88
CA GLY A 107 -7.74 -5.78 1.48
C GLY A 107 -6.93 -6.61 0.48
N LEU A 108 -5.78 -7.17 0.89
CA LEU A 108 -4.99 -8.09 0.08
C LEU A 108 -5.54 -9.52 0.07
N ASP A 109 -6.13 -9.98 1.17
CA ASP A 109 -6.77 -11.31 1.26
C ASP A 109 -8.07 -11.36 0.43
N ASP A 110 -8.74 -10.22 0.32
CA ASP A 110 -9.95 -10.02 -0.51
C ASP A 110 -9.70 -9.99 -2.01
N LEU A 111 -8.43 -10.01 -2.45
CA LEU A 111 -8.11 -10.03 -3.86
C LEU A 111 -8.53 -11.35 -4.51
N PHE A 112 -8.94 -11.25 -5.77
CA PHE A 112 -9.25 -12.39 -6.62
C PHE A 112 -10.37 -13.30 -6.10
N GLN A 113 -11.27 -12.79 -5.26
CA GLN A 113 -12.44 -13.53 -4.80
C GLN A 113 -13.56 -13.58 -5.85
N GLY A 114 -13.55 -12.66 -6.82
CA GLY A 114 -14.65 -12.44 -7.75
C GLY A 114 -15.77 -11.66 -7.06
N SER A 115 -16.52 -10.85 -7.80
CA SER A 115 -17.76 -10.32 -7.23
C SER A 115 -18.74 -11.47 -7.09
N SER A 116 -19.15 -11.81 -5.86
CA SER A 116 -20.40 -12.50 -5.60
C SER A 116 -21.55 -11.56 -5.98
N LYS A 117 -21.77 -11.37 -7.29
CA LYS A 117 -23.10 -11.00 -7.73
C LYS A 117 -23.91 -12.27 -7.57
N SER A 118 -24.64 -12.37 -6.45
CA SER A 118 -25.87 -13.15 -6.46
C SER A 118 -26.70 -12.61 -7.62
N ASP A 119 -27.14 -13.53 -8.49
CA ASP A 119 -28.08 -13.28 -9.59
C ASP A 119 -29.29 -12.45 -9.15
#